data_AF-A0AAQ1P423-F1
#
_entry.id   AF-A0AAQ1P423-F1
#
_cell.length_a   1.000
_cell.length_b   1.000
_cell.length_c   1.000
_cell.angle_alpha   90.00
_cell.angle_beta   90.00
_cell.angle_gamma   90.00
#
_symmetry.space_group_name_H-M   'P 1'
#
loop_
_entity.id
_entity.type
_entity.pdbx_description
1 polymer ?
#
loop_
_entity_poly.entity_id
_entity_poly.type
_entity_poly.pdbx_seq_one_letter_code
_entity_poly.pdbx_strand_id
1 'polypeptide(L)'
;MFFGWAPHPMNVNIDMVYLGDSQDALGPDEGRATVWTVTAPDYAERCPNAHRLLANLNFSAEDESRMMQPLLDHKDALESARQWLKDHPEDKARWLEGVTTFDGKPAADNLKLTAN
;
A
#
# COMPACT_ATOMS: atom_id res chain seq x y z
N MET A 1 -14.58 -21.96 -9.59
CA MET A 1 -13.29 -21.53 -10.17
C MET A 1 -13.43 -20.08 -10.59
N PHE A 2 -12.53 -19.20 -10.15
CA PHE A 2 -12.54 -17.75 -10.43
C PHE A 2 -11.10 -17.21 -10.34
N PHE A 3 -10.87 -15.97 -10.77
CA PHE A 3 -9.58 -15.31 -10.61
C PHE A 3 -9.39 -14.79 -9.19
N GLY A 4 -8.47 -15.41 -8.45
CA GLY A 4 -8.02 -14.93 -7.15
C GLY A 4 -6.73 -14.11 -7.28
N TRP A 5 -6.52 -13.17 -6.38
CA TRP A 5 -5.28 -12.41 -6.28
C TRP A 5 -4.99 -12.08 -4.81
N ALA A 6 -3.71 -11.93 -4.49
CA ALA A 6 -3.24 -11.48 -3.20
C ALA A 6 -2.35 -10.24 -3.43
N PRO A 7 -2.54 -9.16 -2.67
CA PRO A 7 -3.45 -9.03 -1.54
C PRO A 7 -4.93 -8.77 -1.92
N HIS A 8 -5.83 -9.41 -1.18
CA HIS A 8 -7.29 -9.19 -1.25
C HIS A 8 -7.98 -9.87 -0.06
N PRO A 9 -9.05 -9.29 0.54
CA PRO A 9 -9.71 -9.91 1.69
C PRO A 9 -10.33 -11.30 1.43
N MET A 10 -10.50 -11.70 0.17
CA MET A 10 -10.93 -13.06 -0.18
C MET A 10 -9.99 -14.12 0.41
N ASN A 11 -8.69 -13.81 0.53
CA ASN A 11 -7.69 -14.69 1.10
C ASN A 11 -7.86 -14.91 2.61
N VAL A 12 -8.63 -14.04 3.28
CA VAL A 12 -8.91 -14.13 4.72
C VAL A 12 -10.33 -14.63 4.98
N ASN A 13 -11.28 -14.26 4.12
CA ASN A 13 -12.71 -14.48 4.36
C ASN A 13 -13.27 -15.74 3.67
N ILE A 14 -12.54 -16.32 2.73
CA ILE A 14 -12.97 -17.49 1.96
C ILE A 14 -11.93 -18.59 2.15
N ASP A 15 -12.38 -19.80 2.49
CA ASP A 15 -11.54 -20.99 2.48
C ASP A 15 -11.27 -21.39 1.01
N MET A 16 -10.20 -20.83 0.44
CA MET A 16 -9.81 -21.00 -0.95
C MET A 16 -8.36 -21.45 -1.08
N VAL A 17 -8.07 -22.11 -2.20
CA VAL A 17 -6.73 -22.54 -2.57
C VAL A 17 -6.39 -22.03 -3.97
N TYR A 18 -5.16 -21.55 -4.15
CA TYR A 18 -4.60 -21.26 -5.46
C TYR A 18 -4.26 -22.56 -6.17
N LEU A 19 -4.82 -22.74 -7.37
CA LEU A 19 -4.54 -23.92 -8.19
C LEU A 19 -3.13 -23.82 -8.78
N GLY A 20 -2.41 -24.94 -8.80
CA GLY A 20 -1.14 -25.06 -9.51
C GLY A 20 -1.30 -25.67 -10.90
N ASP A 21 -0.17 -25.97 -11.52
CA ASP A 21 -0.05 -26.58 -12.85
C ASP A 21 -0.67 -25.71 -13.96
N SER A 22 -0.54 -24.38 -13.86
CA SER A 22 -1.09 -23.46 -14.87
C SER A 22 -0.41 -23.52 -16.23
N GLN A 23 0.67 -24.31 -16.39
CA GLN A 23 1.51 -24.34 -17.59
C GLN A 23 2.02 -22.94 -17.97
N ASP A 24 2.44 -22.19 -16.96
CA ASP A 24 2.90 -20.80 -17.05
C ASP A 24 1.87 -19.80 -17.59
N ALA A 25 0.58 -20.16 -17.66
CA ALA A 25 -0.48 -19.28 -18.18
C ALA A 25 -0.65 -17.99 -17.35
N LEU A 26 -0.30 -18.02 -16.06
CA LEU A 26 -0.38 -16.87 -15.15
C LEU A 26 0.99 -16.21 -14.89
N GLY A 27 2.06 -16.72 -15.52
CA GLY A 27 3.44 -16.35 -15.25
C GLY A 27 4.12 -17.27 -14.23
N PRO A 28 5.41 -17.00 -13.93
CA PRO A 28 6.20 -17.84 -13.04
C PRO A 28 5.55 -18.01 -11.66
N ASP A 29 5.80 -19.16 -11.03
CA ASP A 29 5.35 -19.46 -9.67
C ASP A 29 3.83 -19.26 -9.48
N GLU A 30 3.04 -19.72 -10.45
CA GLU A 30 1.57 -19.68 -10.44
C GLU A 30 0.99 -18.26 -10.30
N GLY A 31 1.66 -17.29 -10.93
CA GLY A 31 1.20 -15.90 -10.96
C GLY A 31 1.69 -15.05 -9.79
N ARG A 32 2.84 -15.39 -9.18
CA ARG A 32 3.51 -14.50 -8.23
C ARG A 32 3.82 -13.17 -8.90
N ALA A 33 3.22 -12.10 -8.39
CA ALA A 33 3.32 -10.76 -8.97
C ALA A 33 3.97 -9.76 -8.00
N THR A 34 4.53 -8.69 -8.56
CA THR A 34 5.02 -7.52 -7.80
C THR A 34 4.33 -6.27 -8.35
N VAL A 35 3.83 -5.43 -7.45
CA VAL A 35 3.28 -4.11 -7.79
C VAL A 35 4.36 -3.06 -7.57
N TRP A 36 4.57 -2.19 -8.56
CA TRP A 36 5.60 -1.16 -8.54
C TRP A 36 4.99 0.25 -8.58
N THR A 37 5.51 1.15 -7.77
CA THR A 37 5.28 2.59 -7.92
C THR A 37 6.15 3.10 -9.07
N VAL A 38 5.52 3.69 -10.08
CA VAL A 38 6.21 4.21 -11.28
C VAL A 38 5.98 5.71 -11.38
N THR A 39 7.04 6.46 -11.65
CA THR A 39 7.01 7.92 -11.88
C THR A 39 7.57 8.26 -13.26
N ALA A 40 7.31 9.49 -13.74
CA ALA A 40 7.99 10.00 -14.92
C ALA A 40 9.53 9.99 -14.73
N PRO A 41 10.34 9.80 -15.80
CA PRO A 41 11.79 9.64 -15.68
C PRO A 41 12.51 10.78 -14.93
N ASP A 42 12.02 12.01 -15.06
CA ASP A 42 12.60 13.22 -14.46
C ASP A 42 11.97 13.60 -13.11
N TYR A 43 11.02 12.82 -12.60
CA TYR A 43 10.22 13.18 -11.43
C TYR A 43 11.05 13.29 -10.16
N ALA A 44 12.03 12.41 -9.98
CA ALA A 44 12.92 12.44 -8.82
C ALA A 44 13.75 13.74 -8.74
N GLU A 45 14.12 14.29 -9.90
CA GLU A 45 14.87 15.55 -10.00
C GLU A 45 13.96 16.75 -9.75
N ARG A 46 12.75 16.75 -10.34
CA ARG A 46 11.78 17.84 -10.19
C ARG A 46 11.13 17.89 -8.81
N CYS A 47 10.96 16.74 -8.16
CA CYS A 47 10.17 16.59 -6.93
C CYS A 47 10.88 15.67 -5.91
N PRO A 48 12.11 15.99 -5.46
CA PRO A 48 12.93 15.09 -4.65
C PRO A 48 12.29 14.71 -3.31
N ASN A 49 11.57 15.63 -2.67
CA ASN A 49 10.89 15.36 -1.40
C ASN A 49 9.69 14.40 -1.57
N ALA A 50 8.87 14.61 -2.61
CA ALA A 50 7.75 13.72 -2.91
C ALA A 50 8.23 12.35 -3.42
N HIS A 51 9.31 12.34 -4.23
CA HIS A 51 9.94 11.10 -4.66
C HIS A 51 10.43 10.26 -3.48
N ARG A 52 11.01 10.88 -2.44
CA ARG A 52 11.40 10.16 -1.23
C ARG A 52 10.21 9.47 -0.55
N LEU A 53 9.07 10.16 -0.43
CA LEU A 53 7.85 9.54 0.08
C LEU A 53 7.45 8.32 -0.78
N LEU A 54 7.41 8.48 -2.10
CA LEU A 54 7.06 7.40 -3.02
C LEU A 54 8.04 6.22 -2.96
N ALA A 55 9.33 6.48 -2.76
CA ALA A 55 10.35 5.45 -2.62
C ALA A 55 10.26 4.71 -1.27
N ASN A 56 9.83 5.39 -0.21
CA ASN A 56 9.65 4.79 1.10
C ASN A 56 8.33 3.97 1.20
N LEU A 57 7.33 4.28 0.37
CA LEU A 57 6.01 3.64 0.36
C LEU A 57 6.10 2.21 -0.19
N ASN A 58 6.46 1.27 0.68
CA ASN A 58 6.23 -0.16 0.48
C ASN A 58 5.10 -0.66 1.37
N PHE A 59 4.47 -1.74 0.92
CA PHE A 59 3.46 -2.47 1.66
C PHE A 59 3.79 -3.96 1.64
N SER A 60 3.40 -4.66 2.70
CA SER A 60 3.28 -6.11 2.65
C SER A 60 1.88 -6.49 2.15
N ALA A 61 1.75 -7.63 1.49
CA ALA A 61 0.44 -8.12 1.05
C ALA A 61 -0.53 -8.37 2.24
N GLU A 62 0.01 -8.71 3.40
CA GLU A 62 -0.77 -8.90 4.61
C GLU A 62 -1.38 -7.58 5.10
N ASP A 63 -0.57 -6.51 5.12
CA ASP A 63 -1.00 -5.17 5.52
C ASP A 63 -2.03 -4.60 4.54
N GLU A 64 -1.80 -4.73 3.23
CA GLU A 64 -2.79 -4.29 2.24
C GLU A 64 -4.12 -5.04 2.40
N SER A 65 -4.08 -6.35 2.64
CA SER A 65 -5.31 -7.15 2.83
C SER A 65 -6.10 -6.69 4.07
N ARG A 66 -5.41 -6.38 5.18
CA ARG A 66 -6.04 -5.83 6.39
C ARG A 66 -6.57 -4.42 6.17
N MET A 67 -5.81 -3.56 5.50
CA MET A 67 -6.22 -2.19 5.20
C MET A 67 -7.47 -2.15 4.30
N MET A 68 -7.67 -3.17 3.46
CA MET A 68 -8.83 -3.33 2.59
C MET A 68 -10.10 -3.86 3.30
N GLN A 69 -10.00 -4.53 4.45
CA GLN A 69 -11.17 -5.13 5.12
C GLN A 69 -12.30 -4.13 5.42
N PRO A 70 -12.03 -2.95 6.01
CA PRO A 70 -13.04 -1.91 6.22
C PRO A 70 -13.83 -1.52 4.97
N LEU A 71 -13.19 -1.55 3.79
CA LEU A 71 -13.81 -1.17 2.52
C LEU A 71 -14.89 -2.18 2.09
N LEU A 72 -14.74 -3.44 2.48
CA LEU A 72 -15.75 -4.47 2.21
C LEU A 72 -17.04 -4.24 3.00
N ASP A 73 -16.92 -3.62 4.18
CA ASP A 73 -18.06 -3.18 4.99
C ASP A 73 -18.59 -1.81 4.54
N HIS A 74 -18.24 -1.37 3.32
CA HIS A 74 -18.61 -0.07 2.74
C HIS A 74 -18.16 1.15 3.56
N LYS A 75 -17.11 1.02 4.39
CA LYS A 75 -16.52 2.19 5.06
C LYS A 75 -15.76 3.05 4.05
N ASP A 76 -15.66 4.34 4.36
CA ASP A 76 -14.90 5.28 3.55
C ASP A 76 -13.41 4.91 3.51
N ALA A 77 -12.82 5.00 2.31
CA ALA A 77 -11.43 4.61 2.09
C ALA A 77 -10.46 5.54 2.80
N LEU A 78 -10.76 6.83 2.83
CA LEU A 78 -9.88 7.82 3.43
C LEU A 78 -9.95 7.75 4.95
N GLU A 79 -11.13 7.53 5.53
CA GLU A 79 -11.29 7.22 6.96
C GLU A 79 -10.55 5.95 7.35
N SER A 80 -10.64 4.89 6.54
CA SER A 80 -9.94 3.62 6.78
C SER A 80 -8.42 3.77 6.73
N ALA A 81 -7.89 4.47 5.73
CA ALA A 81 -6.46 4.76 5.64
C ALA A 81 -5.97 5.66 6.80
N ARG A 82 -6.76 6.64 7.22
CA ARG A 82 -6.44 7.46 8.41
C ARG A 82 -6.42 6.61 9.68
N GLN A 83 -7.36 5.68 9.82
CA GLN A 83 -7.40 4.79 10.97
C GLN A 83 -6.18 3.86 10.96
N TRP A 84 -5.81 3.30 9.81
CA TRP A 84 -4.57 2.53 9.65
C TRP A 84 -3.35 3.31 10.15
N LEU A 85 -3.17 4.55 9.68
CA LEU A 85 -2.04 5.41 10.07
C LEU A 85 -2.03 5.80 11.57
N LYS A 86 -3.17 5.72 12.26
CA LYS A 86 -3.25 5.90 13.71
C LYS A 86 -2.84 4.62 14.44
N ASP A 87 -3.28 3.48 13.93
CA ASP A 87 -3.08 2.17 14.55
C ASP A 87 -1.68 1.59 14.28
N HIS A 88 -1.03 2.02 13.18
CA HIS A 88 0.29 1.55 12.72
C HIS A 88 1.28 2.72 12.62
N PRO A 89 1.68 3.32 13.77
CA PRO A 89 2.59 4.47 13.78
C PRO A 89 3.98 4.16 13.19
N GLU A 90 4.42 2.91 13.21
CA GLU A 90 5.66 2.41 12.62
C GLU A 90 5.67 2.48 11.09
N ASP A 91 4.55 2.16 10.45
CA ASP A 91 4.40 2.30 8.98
C ASP A 91 4.49 3.77 8.59
N LYS A 92 3.77 4.62 9.32
CA LYS A 92 3.84 6.06 9.15
C LYS A 92 5.26 6.58 9.33
N ALA A 93 5.99 6.13 10.34
CA ALA A 93 7.37 6.54 10.58
C ALA A 93 8.30 6.12 9.44
N ARG A 94 8.18 4.86 8.98
CA ARG A 94 8.94 4.31 7.86
C ARG A 94 8.68 5.09 6.56
N TRP A 95 7.42 5.35 6.23
CA TRP A 95 7.06 6.07 5.01
C TRP A 95 7.51 7.54 5.03
N LEU A 96 7.52 8.18 6.19
CA LEU A 96 7.91 9.59 6.33
C LEU A 96 9.40 9.81 6.59
N GLU A 97 10.22 8.76 6.59
CA GLU A 97 11.65 8.88 6.84
C GLU A 97 12.33 9.85 5.86
N GLY A 98 12.90 10.94 6.40
CA GLY A 98 13.54 11.99 5.61
C GLY A 98 12.60 12.83 4.73
N VAL A 99 11.28 12.66 4.86
CA VAL A 99 10.27 13.45 4.15
C VAL A 99 9.98 14.73 4.95
N THR A 100 9.83 15.84 4.24
CA THR A 100 9.47 17.13 4.84
C THR A 100 8.07 17.59 4.43
N THR A 101 7.49 18.48 5.23
CA THR A 101 6.32 19.27 4.87
C THR A 101 6.68 20.28 3.77
N PHE A 102 5.65 20.92 3.20
CA PHE A 102 5.85 21.93 2.15
C PHE A 102 6.72 23.12 2.62
N ASP A 103 6.63 23.50 3.90
CA ASP A 103 7.45 24.54 4.53
C ASP A 103 8.80 24.02 5.07
N GLY A 104 9.18 22.77 4.76
CA GLY A 104 10.50 22.21 5.03
C GLY A 104 10.70 21.60 6.42
N LYS A 105 9.66 21.45 7.23
CA LYS A 105 9.75 20.81 8.55
C LYS A 105 9.72 19.29 8.43
N PRO A 106 10.28 18.53 9.39
CA PRO A 106 10.17 17.07 9.40
C PRO A 106 8.71 16.62 9.35
N ALA A 107 8.34 15.80 8.38
CA ALA A 107 6.94 15.38 8.19
C ALA A 107 6.44 14.50 9.34
N ALA A 108 7.30 13.63 9.88
CA ALA A 108 6.95 12.72 10.98
C ALA A 108 6.37 13.45 12.21
N ASP A 109 6.91 14.61 12.55
CA ASP A 109 6.50 15.40 13.72
C ASP A 109 5.40 16.42 13.41
N ASN A 110 5.13 16.67 12.13
CA ASN A 110 4.26 17.76 11.67
C ASN A 110 3.07 17.29 10.83
N LEU A 111 2.92 15.97 10.60
CA LEU A 111 1.77 15.44 9.89
C LEU A 111 0.50 15.62 10.71
N LYS A 112 -0.46 16.35 10.13
CA LYS A 112 -1.83 16.42 10.63
C LYS A 112 -2.71 15.54 9.74
N LEU A 113 -3.22 14.45 10.30
CA LEU A 113 -4.25 13.64 9.66
C LEU A 113 -5.56 14.44 9.68
N THR A 114 -5.75 15.34 8.71
CA THR A 114 -6.97 16.15 8.62
C THR A 114 -8.13 15.28 8.15
N ALA A 115 -9.24 15.29 8.88
CA ALA A 115 -10.55 14.95 8.32
C ALA A 115 -10.98 16.11 7.41
N ASN A 116 -11.63 15.78 6.28
CA ASN A 116 -12.27 16.83 5.47
C ASN A 116 -13.40 17.49 6.28
#